data_AF-A0A8X6R589-F1
#
_entry.id   AF-A0A8X6R589-F1
#
_cell.length_a   1.000
_cell.length_b   1.000
_cell.length_c   1.000
_cell.angle_alpha   90.00
_cell.angle_beta   90.00
_cell.angle_gamma   90.00
#
_symmetry.space_group_name_H-M   'P 1'
#
loop_
_entity.id
_entity.type
_entity.pdbx_description
1 polymer ?
#
loop_
_entity_poly.entity_id
_entity_poly.type
_entity_poly.pdbx_seq_one_letter_code
_entity_poly.pdbx_strand_id
1 'polypeptide(L)'
;MHLRREIGSRVGGNQTTVMRICDSWMPEGTTDARGLSHQPQCTTSREDRQMVRMAVTNRSVTSRTVAQHIESVTHHSVSARTIRRRLQQNGLSA
;
A
#
# COMPACT_ATOMS: atom_id res chain seq x y z
N MET A 1 30.21 23.51 6.31
CA MET A 1 30.92 22.26 5.91
C MET A 1 31.58 21.52 7.09
N HIS A 2 32.29 22.20 8.01
CA HIS A 2 33.00 21.55 9.13
C HIS A 2 32.11 20.72 10.07
N LEU A 3 30.98 21.29 10.52
CA LEU A 3 30.08 20.66 11.49
C LEU A 3 29.44 19.35 10.98
N ARG A 4 29.15 19.26 9.67
CA ARG A 4 28.55 18.07 9.04
C ARG A 4 29.57 16.92 8.91
N ARG A 5 30.83 17.24 8.62
CA ARG A 5 31.94 16.27 8.56
C ARG A 5 32.27 15.72 9.94
N GLU A 6 32.18 16.56 10.95
CA GLU A 6 32.36 16.18 12.35
C GLU A 6 31.25 15.25 12.84
N ILE A 7 29.98 15.55 12.53
CA ILE A 7 28.85 14.66 12.83
C ILE A 7 29.03 13.29 12.18
N GLY A 8 29.39 13.22 10.89
CA GLY A 8 29.64 11.94 10.22
C GLY A 8 30.78 11.14 10.85
N SER A 9 31.85 11.82 11.29
CA SER A 9 32.99 11.17 11.96
C SER A 9 32.63 10.65 13.35
N ARG A 10 31.78 11.37 14.11
CA ARG A 10 31.33 10.97 15.45
C ARG A 10 30.26 9.88 15.44
N VAL A 11 29.38 9.90 14.43
CA VAL A 11 28.27 8.94 14.27
C VAL A 11 28.72 7.68 13.50
N GLY A 12 29.94 7.66 12.95
CA GLY A 12 30.44 6.55 12.13
C GLY A 12 29.69 6.39 10.81
N GLY A 13 28.97 7.42 10.37
CA GLY A 13 28.09 7.39 9.22
C GLY A 13 28.74 7.94 7.95
N ASN A 14 28.27 7.47 6.78
CA ASN A 14 28.70 8.03 5.49
C ASN A 14 28.31 9.51 5.39
N GLN A 15 29.23 10.36 4.93
CA GLN A 15 28.98 11.80 4.75
C GLN A 15 27.77 12.10 3.86
N THR A 16 27.52 11.29 2.84
CA THR A 16 26.35 11.46 1.96
C THR A 16 25.05 11.18 2.71
N THR A 17 25.04 10.22 3.63
CA THR A 17 23.89 9.94 4.50
C THR A 17 23.63 11.08 5.47
N VAL A 18 24.68 11.61 6.11
CA VAL A 18 24.56 12.77 7.01
C VAL A 18 24.03 13.99 6.26
N MET A 19 24.51 14.21 5.03
CA MET A 19 24.05 15.32 4.20
C MET A 19 22.56 15.18 3.86
N ARG A 20 22.11 13.99 3.44
CA ARG A 20 20.70 13.72 3.14
C ARG A 20 19.79 13.95 4.35
N ILE A 21 20.21 13.54 5.54
CA ILE A 21 19.43 13.75 6.78
C ILE A 21 19.38 15.23 7.14
N CYS A 22 20.49 15.96 7.05
CA CYS A 22 20.48 17.40 7.30
C CYS A 22 19.58 18.15 6.30
N ASP A 23 19.64 17.77 5.02
CA ASP A 23 18.88 18.41 3.95
C ASP A 23 17.37 18.10 4.05
N SER A 24 16.98 16.94 4.60
CA SER A 24 15.57 16.63 4.92
C SER A 24 15.11 17.15 6.29
N TRP A 25 16.04 17.46 7.21
CA TRP A 25 15.68 18.01 8.51
C TRP A 25 15.38 19.52 8.45
N MET A 26 16.16 20.29 7.67
CA MET A 26 15.99 21.74 7.59
C MET A 26 14.59 22.20 7.15
N PRO A 27 13.92 21.55 6.18
CA PRO A 27 12.56 21.93 5.77
C PRO A 27 11.47 21.25 6.60
N GLU A 28 11.57 19.94 6.83
CA GLU A 28 10.47 19.16 7.41
C GLU A 28 10.55 19.01 8.94
N GLY A 29 11.68 19.32 9.57
CA GLY A 29 11.86 19.18 11.02
C GLY A 29 11.70 17.75 11.54
N THR A 30 11.79 16.75 10.65
CA THR A 30 11.72 15.34 10.97
C THR A 30 12.83 14.57 10.26
N THR A 31 13.40 13.59 10.97
CA THR A 31 14.32 12.60 10.39
C THR A 31 13.60 11.30 10.03
N ASP A 32 12.28 11.24 10.21
CA ASP A 32 11.51 10.04 9.93
C ASP A 32 11.60 9.70 8.45
N ALA A 33 11.76 8.40 8.19
CA ALA A 33 11.76 7.90 6.83
C ALA A 33 10.40 8.22 6.17
N ARG A 34 10.44 8.76 4.95
CA ARG A 34 9.23 8.95 4.15
C ARG A 34 8.54 7.59 3.98
N GLY A 35 7.24 7.54 4.25
CA GLY A 35 6.44 6.34 4.04
C GLY A 35 6.63 5.83 2.60
N LEU A 36 6.86 4.52 2.46
CA LEU A 36 6.95 3.91 1.14
C LEU A 36 5.61 4.06 0.43
N SER A 37 5.62 4.55 -0.81
CA SER A 37 4.42 4.53 -1.63
C SER A 37 4.06 3.07 -1.93
N HIS A 38 2.82 2.70 -1.63
CA HIS A 38 2.32 1.39 -2.00
C HIS A 38 2.06 1.33 -3.50
N GLN A 39 2.29 0.15 -4.10
CA GLN A 39 1.98 -0.10 -5.50
C GLN A 39 0.47 0.12 -5.76
N PRO A 40 0.10 0.68 -6.92
CA PRO A 40 -1.30 0.86 -7.30
C PRO A 40 -2.08 -0.45 -7.18
N GLN A 41 -3.28 -0.32 -6.64
CA GLN A 41 -4.16 -1.45 -6.44
C GLN A 41 -4.70 -1.97 -7.78
N CYS A 42 -4.77 -3.30 -7.93
CA CYS A 42 -5.33 -3.94 -9.12
C CYS A 42 -6.86 -3.83 -9.22
N THR A 43 -7.53 -3.42 -8.14
CA THR A 43 -8.98 -3.17 -8.12
C THR A 43 -9.26 -1.73 -7.75
N THR A 44 -10.28 -1.15 -8.38
CA THR A 44 -10.75 0.21 -8.08
C THR A 44 -11.67 0.22 -6.85
N SER A 45 -11.82 1.38 -6.22
CA SER A 45 -12.75 1.53 -5.07
C SER A 45 -14.21 1.25 -5.45
N ARG A 46 -14.57 1.29 -6.74
CA ARG A 46 -15.90 0.93 -7.23
C ARG A 46 -16.10 -0.58 -7.26
N GLU A 47 -15.10 -1.32 -7.76
CA GLU A 47 -15.08 -2.78 -7.74
C GLU A 47 -15.10 -3.30 -6.31
N ASP A 48 -14.28 -2.74 -5.42
CA ASP A 48 -14.22 -3.15 -4.02
C ASP A 48 -15.61 -3.05 -3.35
N ARG A 49 -16.33 -1.95 -3.58
CA ARG A 49 -17.71 -1.77 -3.08
C ARG A 49 -18.71 -2.75 -3.71
N GLN A 50 -18.50 -3.17 -4.95
CA GLN A 50 -19.37 -4.16 -5.60
C GLN A 50 -19.12 -5.56 -5.05
N MET A 51 -17.86 -5.96 -4.89
CA MET A 51 -17.47 -7.24 -4.28
C MET A 51 -18.00 -7.37 -2.85
N VAL A 52 -17.83 -6.31 -2.04
CA VAL A 52 -18.35 -6.25 -0.67
C VAL A 52 -19.87 -6.41 -0.65
N ARG A 53 -20.60 -5.69 -1.52
CA ARG A 53 -22.06 -5.83 -1.62
C ARG A 53 -22.47 -7.26 -1.99
N MET A 54 -21.80 -7.91 -2.94
CA MET A 54 -22.10 -9.29 -3.30
C MET A 54 -21.91 -10.25 -2.13
N ALA A 55 -20.80 -10.13 -1.40
CA ALA A 55 -20.48 -10.99 -0.25
C ALA A 55 -21.40 -10.75 0.95
N VAL A 56 -21.90 -9.52 1.14
CA VAL A 56 -22.90 -9.18 2.16
C VAL A 56 -24.28 -9.73 1.78
N THR A 57 -24.70 -9.56 0.53
CA THR A 57 -26.01 -10.05 0.06
C THR A 57 -26.08 -11.57 0.03
N ASN A 58 -24.99 -12.25 -0.37
CA ASN A 58 -24.92 -13.70 -0.41
C ASN A 58 -23.65 -14.20 0.31
N ARG A 59 -23.83 -14.64 1.55
CA ARG A 59 -22.73 -15.11 2.42
C ARG A 59 -22.08 -16.41 1.94
N SER A 60 -22.72 -17.16 1.04
CA SER A 60 -22.14 -18.38 0.45
C SER A 60 -21.45 -18.13 -0.89
N VAL A 61 -21.37 -16.88 -1.34
CA VAL A 61 -20.66 -16.55 -2.58
C VAL A 61 -19.18 -16.90 -2.42
N THR A 62 -18.60 -17.52 -3.45
CA THR A 62 -17.18 -17.85 -3.41
C THR A 62 -16.33 -16.73 -4.01
N SER A 63 -15.10 -16.60 -3.56
CA SER A 63 -14.11 -15.70 -4.16
C SER A 63 -13.94 -15.87 -5.68
N ARG A 64 -14.13 -17.09 -6.24
CA ARG A 64 -14.09 -17.32 -7.70
C ARG A 64 -15.32 -16.75 -8.40
N THR A 65 -16.50 -16.93 -7.83
CA THR A 65 -17.75 -16.40 -8.39
C THR A 65 -17.72 -14.87 -8.43
N VAL A 66 -17.21 -14.24 -7.37
CA VAL A 66 -17.03 -12.79 -7.32
C VAL A 66 -15.99 -12.33 -8.37
N ALA A 67 -14.88 -13.06 -8.53
CA ALA A 67 -13.88 -12.75 -9.57
C ALA A 67 -14.51 -12.77 -10.98
N GLN A 68 -15.25 -13.83 -11.32
CA GLN A 68 -15.93 -13.96 -12.61
C GLN A 68 -16.94 -12.83 -12.84
N HIS A 69 -17.67 -12.43 -11.80
CA HIS A 69 -18.62 -11.33 -11.90
C HIS A 69 -17.91 -9.99 -12.16
N ILE A 70 -16.84 -9.69 -11.42
CA ILE A 70 -16.07 -8.46 -11.62
C ILE A 70 -15.46 -8.43 -13.02
N GLU A 71 -14.89 -9.55 -13.47
CA GLU A 71 -14.36 -9.68 -14.83
C GLU A 71 -15.44 -9.45 -15.89
N SER A 72 -16.65 -9.98 -15.70
CA SER A 72 -17.76 -9.75 -16.65
C SER A 72 -18.23 -8.28 -16.72
N VAL A 73 -18.08 -7.52 -15.63
CA VAL A 73 -18.57 -6.13 -15.55
C VAL A 73 -17.48 -5.13 -15.95
N THR A 74 -16.22 -5.45 -15.69
CA THR A 74 -15.09 -4.53 -15.86
C THR A 74 -14.15 -4.91 -17.00
N HIS A 75 -14.29 -6.11 -17.56
CA HIS A 75 -13.36 -6.70 -18.53
C HIS A 75 -11.91 -6.78 -18.04
N HIS A 76 -11.72 -6.72 -16.72
CA HIS A 76 -10.42 -6.87 -16.06
C HIS A 76 -10.42 -8.16 -15.24
N SER A 77 -9.47 -9.04 -15.54
CA SER A 77 -9.31 -10.28 -14.79
C SER A 77 -8.69 -10.00 -13.42
N VAL A 78 -9.34 -10.49 -12.37
CA VAL A 78 -8.88 -10.35 -10.99
C VAL A 78 -8.75 -11.74 -10.38
N SER A 79 -7.60 -12.03 -9.77
CA SER A 79 -7.39 -13.35 -9.15
C SER A 79 -8.33 -13.57 -7.95
N ALA A 80 -8.82 -14.79 -7.76
CA ALA A 80 -9.62 -15.14 -6.58
C ALA A 80 -8.88 -14.87 -5.25
N ARG A 81 -7.54 -14.94 -5.25
CA ARG A 81 -6.70 -14.58 -4.09
C ARG A 81 -6.82 -13.08 -3.77
N THR A 82 -6.83 -12.22 -4.79
CA THR A 82 -7.05 -10.79 -4.63
C THR A 82 -8.42 -10.53 -4.02
N ILE A 83 -9.47 -11.15 -4.55
CA ILE A 83 -10.84 -11.02 -4.03
C ILE A 83 -10.90 -11.40 -2.54
N ARG A 84 -10.38 -12.58 -2.19
CA ARG A 84 -10.36 -13.06 -0.80
C ARG A 84 -9.66 -12.07 0.13
N ARG A 85 -8.49 -11.58 -0.26
CA ARG A 85 -7.74 -10.57 0.52
C ARG A 85 -8.57 -9.30 0.73
N ARG A 86 -9.25 -8.81 -0.31
CA ARG A 86 -10.10 -7.62 -0.23
C ARG A 86 -11.28 -7.81 0.70
N LEU A 87 -11.94 -8.95 0.62
CA LEU A 87 -13.06 -9.27 1.50
C LEU A 87 -12.59 -9.35 2.96
N GLN A 88 -11.46 -10.01 3.22
CA GLN A 88 -10.87 -10.09 4.56
C GLN A 88 -10.48 -8.71 5.12
N GLN A 89 -9.93 -7.82 4.30
CA GLN A 89 -9.65 -6.43 4.69
C GLN A 89 -10.91 -5.66 5.11
N ASN A 90 -12.09 -6.09 4.63
CA ASN A 90 -13.39 -5.54 4.99
C ASN A 90 -14.13 -6.40 6.03
N GLY A 91 -13.47 -7.38 6.67
CA GLY A 91 -14.06 -8.25 7.68
C GLY A 91 -15.00 -9.35 7.14
N LEU A 92 -14.96 -9.61 5.83
CA LEU A 92 -15.80 -10.59 5.15
C LEU A 92 -14.99 -11.86 4.79
N SER A 93 -15.69 -12.98 4.66
CA SER A 93 -15.13 -14.27 4.25
C SER A 93 -15.92 -14.85 3.08
N ALA A 94 -15.21 -15.28 2.03
CA ALA A 94 -15.74 -15.87 0.80
C ALA A 94 -14.69 -16.71 0.08
#